data_AF-E4ME69-F1
#
_entry.id   AF-E4ME69-F1
#
_cell.length_a   1.000
_cell.length_b   1.000
_cell.length_c   1.000
_cell.angle_alpha   90.00
_cell.angle_beta   90.00
_cell.angle_gamma   90.00
#
_symmetry.space_group_name_H-M   'P 1'
#
loop_
_entity.id
_entity.type
_entity.pdbx_description
1 polymer ?
#
loop_
_entity_poly.entity_id
_entity_poly.type
_entity_poly.pdbx_seq_one_letter_code
_entity_poly.pdbx_strand_id
1 'polypeptide(L)'
;MYRCRLQRRRPRKRRGGETEVKVPENAVDLSAAGTANCYIVKPGGTVVFDAQYKGNSTTESIGNPVTAELVWQDAKNLIQDIYYVSKEKKIVAVTAPGTSGNAVVAACGADGEILWSWHLWIADYDPAASLYTTPANASGTTWTFMDRNVGATTNAPDSFDCHGMIYQWGRKDPFTSAGTFTIINEDYSYQVDGERPIYNILNEELPKMRTRAEYHGTIAKSLRNPAVFYAMTYNFTGETDEYGQEIVLNDYRTKDWTDVSNDDYWGGVSGKKTIYDPCPVGYKVPTCDKDGNTPYAWLVYADMTWDDTNHGATQNGQWFPAAGTRVYASGGLDHQELNPYGGMWIGTAGKASANIEEYPELYGQYMFIVNGKRTFKVSKDARSQGMSMRCVKE
;
A
#
# COMPACT_ATOMS: atom_id res chain seq x y z
N MET A 1 1.09 14.13 17.28
CA MET A 1 1.84 13.13 18.09
C MET A 1 0.89 12.29 18.94
N TYR A 2 0.33 11.23 18.39
CA TYR A 2 -0.25 10.18 19.24
C TYR A 2 0.92 9.40 19.85
N ARG A 3 1.14 9.56 21.15
CA ARG A 3 1.86 8.53 21.89
C ARG A 3 0.99 7.29 21.83
N CYS A 4 1.58 6.15 21.48
CA CYS A 4 0.98 4.83 21.59
C CYS A 4 0.67 4.53 23.07
N ARG A 5 -0.37 5.17 23.62
CA ARG A 5 -0.80 4.98 25.00
C ARG A 5 -1.99 4.05 24.99
N LEU A 6 -1.69 2.78 25.26
CA LEU A 6 -2.52 1.85 26.02
C LEU A 6 -3.98 1.75 25.55
N GLN A 7 -4.22 1.11 24.41
CA GLN A 7 -5.50 0.43 24.17
C GLN A 7 -5.31 -1.07 24.43
N ARG A 8 -4.93 -1.39 25.67
CA ARG A 8 -4.82 -2.77 26.14
C ARG A 8 -6.22 -3.32 26.41
N ARG A 9 -6.56 -4.50 25.87
CA ARG A 9 -7.35 -5.45 26.68
C ARG A 9 -6.58 -5.63 27.98
N ARG A 10 -7.19 -5.33 29.13
CA ARG A 10 -6.59 -5.67 30.44
C ARG A 10 -6.06 -7.11 30.33
N PRO A 11 -4.78 -7.38 30.69
CA PRO A 11 -4.36 -8.76 30.78
C PRO A 11 -5.34 -9.43 31.75
N ARG A 12 -5.99 -10.51 31.30
CA ARG A 12 -6.69 -11.40 32.21
C ARG A 12 -5.70 -11.67 33.33
N LYS A 13 -6.02 -11.27 34.58
CA LYS A 13 -5.28 -11.68 35.77
C LYS A 13 -5.34 -13.21 35.80
N ARG A 14 -4.38 -13.88 35.15
CA ARG A 14 -4.09 -15.27 35.38
C ARG A 14 -3.43 -15.31 36.77
N ARG A 15 -4.18 -15.80 37.74
CA ARG A 15 -3.64 -16.14 39.07
C ARG A 15 -2.61 -17.26 38.87
N GLY A 16 -1.37 -17.03 39.30
CA GLY A 16 -0.36 -18.06 39.55
C GLY A 16 0.46 -18.49 38.33
N GLY A 17 1.77 -18.19 38.38
CA GLY A 17 2.80 -18.62 37.43
C GLY A 17 2.88 -17.76 36.17
N GLU A 18 3.97 -17.00 36.00
CA GLU A 18 4.30 -16.38 34.72
C GLU A 18 4.61 -17.49 33.71
N THR A 19 3.57 -17.97 33.02
CA THR A 19 3.74 -18.80 31.84
C THR A 19 4.38 -17.91 30.78
N GLU A 20 5.64 -18.21 30.47
CA GLU A 20 6.41 -17.63 29.38
C GLU A 20 5.59 -17.55 28.08
N VAL A 21 5.61 -16.38 27.44
CA VAL A 21 4.99 -16.19 26.11
C VAL A 21 5.84 -16.94 25.08
N LYS A 22 5.21 -17.84 24.32
CA LYS A 22 5.87 -18.74 23.36
C LYS A 22 5.14 -18.73 22.03
N VAL A 23 5.84 -19.06 20.96
CA VAL A 23 5.19 -19.36 19.67
C VAL A 23 4.37 -20.65 19.83
N PRO A 24 3.07 -20.65 19.46
CA PRO A 24 2.26 -21.87 19.47
C PRO A 24 2.80 -22.92 18.49
N GLU A 25 2.80 -24.19 18.87
CA GLU A 25 3.31 -25.29 18.01
C GLU A 25 2.57 -25.42 16.68
N ASN A 26 1.29 -25.02 16.66
CA ASN A 26 0.44 -25.04 15.46
C ASN A 26 0.52 -23.73 14.64
N ALA A 27 1.39 -22.79 15.00
CA ALA A 27 1.54 -21.54 14.27
C ALA A 27 2.19 -21.78 12.91
N VAL A 28 1.61 -21.21 11.85
CA VAL A 28 2.20 -21.25 10.51
C VAL A 28 3.25 -20.15 10.39
N ASP A 29 4.51 -20.53 10.13
CA ASP A 29 5.60 -19.57 9.94
C ASP A 29 5.56 -18.96 8.53
N LEU A 30 5.08 -17.72 8.45
CA LEU A 30 4.96 -16.96 7.19
C LEU A 30 6.32 -16.54 6.64
N SER A 31 7.34 -16.48 7.49
CA SER A 31 8.71 -16.12 7.11
C SER A 31 9.57 -17.30 6.67
N ALA A 32 9.04 -18.53 6.73
CA ALA A 32 9.79 -19.74 6.39
C ALA A 32 10.28 -19.78 4.92
N ALA A 33 9.50 -19.22 3.99
CA ALA A 33 9.85 -19.14 2.57
C ALA A 33 10.57 -17.82 2.19
N GLY A 34 10.80 -16.94 3.16
CA GLY A 34 11.38 -15.61 2.95
C GLY A 34 10.69 -14.56 3.82
N THR A 35 11.37 -13.44 4.06
CA THR A 35 10.81 -12.31 4.79
C THR A 35 10.16 -11.31 3.84
N ALA A 36 9.09 -10.65 4.27
CA ALA A 36 8.45 -9.63 3.46
C ALA A 36 7.78 -8.52 4.28
N ASN A 37 7.44 -7.39 3.65
CA ASN A 37 6.56 -6.38 4.26
C ASN A 37 5.07 -6.77 4.22
N CYS A 38 4.68 -7.63 3.30
CA CYS A 38 3.33 -8.16 3.18
C CYS A 38 3.37 -9.69 3.29
N TYR A 39 2.43 -10.26 4.02
CA TYR A 39 2.21 -11.70 4.03
C TYR A 39 0.77 -12.00 3.60
N ILE A 40 0.62 -12.94 2.67
CA ILE A 40 -0.69 -13.53 2.35
C ILE A 40 -0.98 -14.59 3.40
N VAL A 41 -2.12 -14.47 4.05
CA VAL A 41 -2.50 -15.30 5.19
C VAL A 41 -3.88 -15.90 4.94
N LYS A 42 -4.03 -17.22 5.13
CA LYS A 42 -5.36 -17.82 5.07
C LYS A 42 -6.22 -17.38 6.26
N PRO A 43 -7.53 -17.14 6.06
CA PRO A 43 -8.46 -16.91 7.15
C PRO A 43 -8.51 -18.10 8.12
N GLY A 44 -8.50 -17.81 9.41
CA GLY A 44 -8.56 -18.81 10.46
C GLY A 44 -7.22 -19.49 10.73
N GLY A 45 -6.65 -19.19 11.88
CA GLY A 45 -5.44 -19.87 12.34
C GLY A 45 -4.56 -19.00 13.21
N THR A 46 -3.40 -19.54 13.57
CA THR A 46 -2.33 -18.79 14.22
C THR A 46 -1.16 -18.74 13.26
N VAL A 47 -0.63 -17.55 13.05
CA VAL A 47 0.52 -17.31 12.18
C VAL A 47 1.64 -16.67 12.98
N VAL A 48 2.87 -16.89 12.53
CA VAL A 48 4.06 -16.33 13.13
C VAL A 48 5.02 -15.85 12.04
N PHE A 49 5.77 -14.78 12.28
CA PHE A 49 6.81 -14.31 11.36
C PHE A 49 7.95 -13.62 12.09
N ASP A 50 9.14 -13.64 11.48
CA ASP A 50 10.32 -12.91 11.96
C ASP A 50 10.05 -11.41 12.04
N ALA A 51 10.36 -10.84 13.21
CA ALA A 51 10.30 -9.41 13.47
C ALA A 51 11.65 -8.93 14.03
N GLN A 52 12.75 -9.55 13.61
CA GLN A 52 14.10 -9.06 13.90
C GLN A 52 14.54 -8.02 12.86
N TYR A 53 14.13 -8.21 11.61
CA TYR A 53 14.59 -7.42 10.46
C TYR A 53 13.47 -6.64 9.77
N LYS A 54 13.88 -5.60 9.05
CA LYS A 54 12.99 -4.71 8.28
C LYS A 54 12.41 -5.46 7.09
N GLY A 55 11.23 -6.05 7.26
CA GLY A 55 10.43 -6.62 6.18
C GLY A 55 11.22 -7.53 5.27
N ASN A 56 11.43 -7.12 4.02
CA ASN A 56 12.13 -7.88 2.98
C ASN A 56 13.65 -8.10 3.25
N SER A 57 14.20 -7.61 4.36
CA SER A 57 15.60 -7.79 4.74
C SER A 57 15.80 -9.02 5.63
N THR A 58 17.02 -9.59 5.57
CA THR A 58 17.53 -10.60 6.51
C THR A 58 18.67 -10.07 7.38
N THR A 59 19.04 -8.79 7.23
CA THR A 59 20.23 -8.20 7.88
C THR A 59 19.96 -6.85 8.53
N GLU A 60 19.03 -6.05 7.98
CA GLU A 60 18.72 -4.73 8.51
C GLU A 60 17.78 -4.82 9.71
N SER A 61 18.32 -4.67 10.91
CA SER A 61 17.55 -4.78 12.15
C SER A 61 16.48 -3.69 12.30
N ILE A 62 15.36 -4.03 12.93
CA ILE A 62 14.34 -3.07 13.38
C ILE A 62 14.66 -2.43 14.75
N GLY A 63 15.74 -2.86 15.41
CA GLY A 63 16.09 -2.44 16.77
C GLY A 63 15.61 -3.41 17.85
N ASN A 64 15.09 -2.87 18.96
CA ASN A 64 14.75 -3.63 20.17
C ASN A 64 13.23 -3.60 20.43
N PRO A 65 12.43 -4.37 19.68
CA PRO A 65 11.00 -4.48 19.96
C PRO A 65 10.75 -5.18 21.30
N VAL A 66 9.68 -4.77 21.98
CA VAL A 66 9.23 -5.34 23.26
C VAL A 66 7.78 -5.82 23.19
N THR A 67 6.97 -5.27 22.29
CA THR A 67 5.57 -5.65 22.08
C THR A 67 5.23 -5.72 20.59
N ALA A 68 4.09 -6.31 20.29
CA ALA A 68 3.47 -6.25 18.97
C ALA A 68 2.03 -5.78 19.11
N GLU A 69 1.57 -4.96 18.17
CA GLU A 69 0.24 -4.34 18.22
C GLU A 69 -0.42 -4.32 16.84
N LEU A 70 -1.76 -4.35 16.84
CA LEU A 70 -2.55 -4.06 15.65
C LEU A 70 -2.63 -2.54 15.47
N VAL A 71 -2.12 -2.04 14.34
CA VAL A 71 -2.22 -0.62 13.98
C VAL A 71 -3.62 -0.31 13.47
N TRP A 72 -4.13 -1.13 12.55
CA TRP A 72 -5.52 -1.09 12.10
C TRP A 72 -5.88 -2.39 11.36
N GLN A 73 -7.19 -2.68 11.28
CA GLN A 73 -7.79 -3.71 10.42
C GLN A 73 -9.01 -3.14 9.69
N ASP A 74 -9.30 -3.59 8.47
CA ASP A 74 -10.46 -3.12 7.67
C ASP A 74 -11.74 -3.93 7.91
N ALA A 75 -11.64 -5.08 8.59
CA ALA A 75 -12.76 -5.89 9.04
C ALA A 75 -12.72 -6.10 10.56
N LYS A 76 -13.87 -5.95 11.22
CA LYS A 76 -13.98 -6.21 12.67
C LYS A 76 -13.64 -7.67 12.98
N ASN A 77 -12.89 -7.87 14.05
CA ASN A 77 -12.41 -9.16 14.55
C ASN A 77 -11.48 -9.92 13.59
N LEU A 78 -10.94 -9.28 12.54
CA LEU A 78 -10.04 -9.94 11.59
C LEU A 78 -8.79 -10.51 12.29
N ILE A 79 -8.14 -9.69 13.12
CA ILE A 79 -7.11 -10.12 14.08
C ILE A 79 -7.77 -10.27 15.46
N GLN A 80 -7.70 -11.48 16.00
CA GLN A 80 -8.31 -11.84 17.28
C GLN A 80 -7.35 -11.68 18.46
N ASP A 81 -6.05 -11.87 18.21
CA ASP A 81 -4.97 -11.69 19.17
C ASP A 81 -3.65 -11.40 18.46
N ILE A 82 -2.76 -10.66 19.13
CA ILE A 82 -1.42 -10.34 18.62
C ILE A 82 -0.45 -10.13 19.78
N TYR A 83 0.74 -10.72 19.68
CA TYR A 83 1.79 -10.54 20.68
C TYR A 83 3.19 -10.80 20.11
N TYR A 84 4.19 -10.30 20.83
CA TYR A 84 5.60 -10.47 20.52
C TYR A 84 6.24 -11.55 21.40
N VAL A 85 7.00 -12.46 20.80
CA VAL A 85 7.76 -13.50 21.48
C VAL A 85 9.24 -13.10 21.47
N SER A 86 9.69 -12.45 22.54
CA SER A 86 11.00 -11.78 22.59
C SER A 86 12.21 -12.69 22.41
N LYS A 87 12.18 -13.90 22.98
CA LYS A 87 13.28 -14.87 22.85
C LYS A 87 13.49 -15.34 21.41
N GLU A 88 12.40 -15.42 20.66
CA GLU A 88 12.40 -15.87 19.26
C GLU A 88 12.41 -14.70 18.27
N LYS A 89 12.21 -13.47 18.75
CA LYS A 89 12.05 -12.25 17.96
C LYS A 89 10.96 -12.33 16.90
N LYS A 90 9.86 -13.00 17.24
CA LYS A 90 8.73 -13.25 16.33
C LYS A 90 7.47 -12.53 16.78
N ILE A 91 6.64 -12.14 15.82
CA ILE A 91 5.26 -11.71 16.07
C ILE A 91 4.34 -12.89 15.81
N VAL A 92 3.41 -13.14 16.73
CA VAL A 92 2.32 -14.10 16.55
C VAL A 92 1.02 -13.34 16.39
N ALA A 93 0.21 -13.71 15.39
CA ALA A 93 -1.13 -13.17 15.18
C ALA A 93 -2.15 -14.31 15.01
N VAL A 94 -3.35 -14.12 15.56
CA VAL A 94 -4.47 -15.07 15.42
C VAL A 94 -5.52 -14.45 14.49
N THR A 95 -5.83 -15.11 13.38
CA THR A 95 -6.78 -14.62 12.38
C THR A 95 -8.16 -15.25 12.55
N ALA A 96 -9.21 -14.48 12.28
CA ALA A 96 -10.59 -14.99 12.33
C ALA A 96 -10.87 -16.01 11.21
N PRO A 97 -11.57 -17.11 11.51
CA PRO A 97 -12.02 -18.05 10.49
C PRO A 97 -13.04 -17.41 9.55
N GLY A 98 -12.94 -17.73 8.26
CA GLY A 98 -13.91 -17.32 7.24
C GLY A 98 -14.00 -15.81 6.98
N THR A 99 -13.10 -14.99 7.52
CA THR A 99 -13.09 -13.54 7.31
C THR A 99 -11.83 -13.16 6.54
N SER A 100 -12.01 -12.58 5.36
CA SER A 100 -10.94 -11.97 4.57
C SER A 100 -10.87 -10.46 4.85
N GLY A 101 -9.69 -9.88 4.69
CA GLY A 101 -9.46 -8.45 4.87
C GLY A 101 -7.97 -8.12 4.95
N ASN A 102 -7.68 -6.91 5.38
CA ASN A 102 -6.33 -6.39 5.54
C ASN A 102 -6.12 -5.89 6.97
N ALA A 103 -4.95 -6.21 7.51
CA ALA A 103 -4.49 -5.67 8.79
C ALA A 103 -3.07 -5.15 8.65
N VAL A 104 -2.76 -4.03 9.32
CA VAL A 104 -1.38 -3.61 9.54
C VAL A 104 -1.03 -3.85 11.00
N VAL A 105 0.03 -4.61 11.21
CA VAL A 105 0.56 -4.98 12.52
C VAL A 105 1.96 -4.43 12.69
N ALA A 106 2.37 -4.14 13.93
CA ALA A 106 3.63 -3.46 14.19
C ALA A 106 4.39 -4.07 15.36
N ALA A 107 5.72 -4.06 15.26
CA ALA A 107 6.63 -4.27 16.37
C ALA A 107 6.90 -2.91 17.02
N CYS A 108 6.75 -2.84 18.34
CA CYS A 108 6.87 -1.59 19.09
C CYS A 108 8.00 -1.66 20.10
N GLY A 109 8.73 -0.55 20.26
CA GLY A 109 9.77 -0.38 21.28
C GLY A 109 9.19 -0.06 22.66
N ALA A 110 10.08 0.16 23.62
CA ALA A 110 9.71 0.31 25.03
C ALA A 110 8.82 1.53 25.32
N ASP A 111 8.91 2.57 24.50
CA ASP A 111 8.11 3.79 24.64
C ASP A 111 6.79 3.70 23.85
N GLY A 112 6.50 2.53 23.25
CA GLY A 112 5.33 2.27 22.40
C GLY A 112 5.50 2.80 20.97
N GLU A 113 6.67 3.28 20.59
CA GLU A 113 6.96 3.72 19.24
C GLU A 113 6.98 2.53 18.27
N ILE A 114 6.34 2.70 17.10
CA ILE A 114 6.41 1.70 16.04
C ILE A 114 7.83 1.72 15.45
N LEU A 115 8.49 0.56 15.49
CA LEU A 115 9.82 0.35 14.92
C LEU A 115 9.72 -0.11 13.46
N TRP A 116 8.77 -1.00 13.18
CA TRP A 116 8.43 -1.49 11.85
C TRP A 116 7.01 -2.05 11.84
N SER A 117 6.40 -2.08 10.66
CA SER A 117 5.04 -2.58 10.44
C SER A 117 4.96 -3.46 9.21
N TRP A 118 4.04 -4.41 9.25
CA TRP A 118 3.77 -5.41 8.23
C TRP A 118 2.29 -5.39 7.85
N HIS A 119 2.01 -5.68 6.59
CA HIS A 119 0.67 -5.88 6.06
C HIS A 119 0.34 -7.39 6.07
N LEU A 120 -0.70 -7.77 6.80
CA LEU A 120 -1.31 -9.08 6.69
C LEU A 120 -2.49 -8.98 5.72
N TRP A 121 -2.30 -9.55 4.52
CA TRP A 121 -3.34 -9.72 3.51
C TRP A 121 -4.04 -11.04 3.76
N ILE A 122 -5.15 -10.99 4.49
CA ILE A 122 -5.88 -12.18 4.92
C ILE A 122 -6.92 -12.53 3.85
N ALA A 123 -6.68 -13.59 3.09
CA ALA A 123 -7.55 -14.05 2.01
C ALA A 123 -7.32 -15.53 1.72
N ASP A 124 -8.37 -16.22 1.25
CA ASP A 124 -8.21 -17.57 0.67
C ASP A 124 -7.67 -17.43 -0.75
N TYR A 125 -6.38 -17.15 -0.84
CA TYR A 125 -5.70 -16.80 -2.08
C TYR A 125 -4.34 -17.47 -2.15
N ASP A 126 -4.14 -18.27 -3.19
CA ASP A 126 -2.84 -18.79 -3.61
C ASP A 126 -2.43 -18.10 -4.92
N PRO A 127 -1.47 -17.15 -4.89
CA PRO A 127 -1.01 -16.47 -6.07
C PRO A 127 -0.53 -17.42 -7.17
N ALA A 128 0.12 -18.53 -6.79
CA ALA A 128 0.73 -19.45 -7.76
C ALA A 128 -0.31 -20.15 -8.65
N ALA A 129 -1.57 -20.22 -8.19
CA ALA A 129 -2.66 -20.87 -8.90
C ALA A 129 -3.25 -20.03 -10.04
N SER A 130 -3.02 -18.71 -10.06
CA SER A 130 -3.68 -17.79 -11.00
C SER A 130 -2.74 -16.78 -11.67
N LEU A 131 -1.43 -17.06 -11.68
CA LEU A 131 -0.44 -16.18 -12.30
C LEU A 131 -0.70 -15.96 -13.80
N TYR A 132 -0.45 -14.74 -14.26
CA TYR A 132 -0.46 -14.38 -15.67
C TYR A 132 0.94 -13.97 -16.13
N THR A 133 1.51 -14.66 -17.12
CA THR A 133 2.79 -14.27 -17.72
C THR A 133 2.56 -13.55 -19.03
N THR A 134 3.12 -12.35 -19.16
CA THR A 134 3.02 -11.55 -20.39
C THR A 134 3.70 -12.27 -21.56
N PRO A 135 3.29 -12.00 -22.80
CA PRO A 135 4.13 -12.26 -23.96
C PRO A 135 5.51 -11.61 -23.77
N ALA A 136 6.54 -12.22 -24.35
CA ALA A 136 7.87 -11.62 -24.38
C ALA A 136 7.86 -10.34 -25.20
N ASN A 137 8.46 -9.27 -24.67
CA ASN A 137 8.64 -8.04 -25.43
C ASN A 137 9.80 -8.19 -26.46
N ALA A 138 10.09 -7.13 -27.21
CA ALA A 138 11.15 -7.14 -28.22
C ALA A 138 12.55 -7.47 -27.65
N SER A 139 12.77 -7.21 -26.36
CA SER A 139 13.99 -7.52 -25.63
C SER A 139 13.99 -8.92 -24.99
N GLY A 140 12.91 -9.69 -25.17
CA GLY A 140 12.73 -11.01 -24.57
C GLY A 140 12.24 -11.00 -23.12
N THR A 141 11.99 -9.82 -22.53
CA THR A 141 11.52 -9.71 -21.14
C THR A 141 10.06 -10.15 -21.04
N THR A 142 9.75 -10.93 -20.01
CA THR A 142 8.38 -11.25 -19.58
C THR A 142 8.17 -10.82 -18.14
N TRP A 143 6.92 -10.57 -17.77
CA TRP A 143 6.52 -10.34 -16.38
C TRP A 143 5.43 -11.34 -15.99
N THR A 144 5.55 -11.93 -14.81
CA THR A 144 4.55 -12.86 -14.27
C THR A 144 3.79 -12.17 -13.16
N PHE A 145 2.61 -11.67 -13.46
CA PHE A 145 1.74 -10.94 -12.55
C PHE A 145 0.92 -11.87 -11.64
N MET A 146 0.66 -11.38 -10.44
CA MET A 146 -0.49 -11.82 -9.64
C MET A 146 -1.81 -11.45 -10.33
N ASP A 147 -2.87 -12.21 -10.09
CA ASP A 147 -4.19 -11.97 -10.73
C ASP A 147 -4.96 -10.75 -10.19
N ARG A 148 -4.50 -10.15 -9.08
CA ARG A 148 -5.20 -9.06 -8.39
C ARG A 148 -4.24 -8.09 -7.71
N ASN A 149 -4.76 -6.92 -7.36
CA ASN A 149 -4.01 -5.89 -6.65
C ASN A 149 -3.67 -6.34 -5.22
N VAL A 150 -2.56 -5.86 -4.67
CA VAL A 150 -2.16 -6.23 -3.30
C VAL A 150 -3.24 -5.83 -2.30
N GLY A 151 -3.67 -6.78 -1.47
CA GLY A 151 -4.72 -6.59 -0.47
C GLY A 151 -6.15 -6.76 -0.99
N ALA A 152 -6.34 -7.09 -2.27
CA ALA A 152 -7.66 -7.41 -2.82
C ALA A 152 -8.09 -8.81 -2.33
N THR A 153 -9.25 -8.93 -1.67
CA THR A 153 -9.69 -10.24 -1.16
C THR A 153 -10.38 -11.09 -2.24
N THR A 154 -10.72 -10.48 -3.37
CA THR A 154 -11.29 -11.12 -4.57
C THR A 154 -10.72 -10.48 -5.84
N ASN A 155 -10.87 -11.14 -6.98
CA ASN A 155 -10.69 -10.54 -8.30
C ASN A 155 -12.03 -10.43 -9.07
N ALA A 156 -13.15 -10.70 -8.39
CA ALA A 156 -14.49 -10.58 -8.95
C ALA A 156 -14.79 -9.10 -9.28
N PRO A 157 -15.21 -8.78 -10.52
CA PRO A 157 -15.47 -7.41 -10.95
C PRO A 157 -16.55 -6.68 -10.15
N ASP A 158 -17.58 -7.41 -9.71
CA ASP A 158 -18.78 -6.90 -9.04
C ASP A 158 -18.60 -6.52 -7.57
N SER A 159 -17.36 -6.43 -7.09
CA SER A 159 -17.04 -6.10 -5.71
C SER A 159 -15.91 -5.06 -5.59
N PHE A 160 -16.13 -4.04 -4.75
CA PHE A 160 -15.08 -3.10 -4.33
C PHE A 160 -13.89 -3.80 -3.66
N ASP A 161 -14.05 -5.04 -3.19
CA ASP A 161 -12.97 -5.81 -2.58
C ASP A 161 -11.91 -6.25 -3.61
N CYS A 162 -12.16 -6.09 -4.90
CA CYS A 162 -11.16 -6.29 -5.96
C CYS A 162 -10.16 -5.13 -6.10
N HIS A 163 -10.43 -3.97 -5.49
CA HIS A 163 -9.60 -2.76 -5.62
C HIS A 163 -8.21 -2.92 -4.98
N GLY A 164 -8.13 -3.74 -3.93
CA GLY A 164 -6.95 -3.90 -3.09
C GLY A 164 -6.64 -2.66 -2.27
N MET A 165 -5.35 -2.44 -2.00
CA MET A 165 -4.88 -1.32 -1.18
C MET A 165 -4.15 -0.27 -2.00
N ILE A 166 -4.11 0.94 -1.44
CA ILE A 166 -3.50 2.12 -2.04
C ILE A 166 -2.15 2.39 -1.37
N TYR A 167 -1.15 2.81 -2.15
CA TYR A 167 0.22 3.09 -1.68
C TYR A 167 0.70 4.43 -2.20
N GLN A 168 1.43 5.17 -1.36
CA GLN A 168 2.29 6.28 -1.81
C GLN A 168 3.56 5.68 -2.41
N TRP A 169 4.07 6.28 -3.49
CA TRP A 169 5.18 5.70 -4.24
C TRP A 169 6.44 5.56 -3.37
N GLY A 170 7.06 4.38 -3.38
CA GLY A 170 8.24 4.09 -2.55
C GLY A 170 7.94 3.78 -1.07
N ARG A 171 6.67 3.64 -0.69
CA ARG A 171 6.26 3.33 0.70
C ARG A 171 5.70 1.91 0.83
N LYS A 172 6.07 1.21 1.91
CA LYS A 172 5.59 -0.15 2.19
C LYS A 172 4.18 -0.24 2.80
N ASP A 173 3.72 0.81 3.49
CA ASP A 173 2.51 0.74 4.30
C ASP A 173 1.25 1.07 3.47
N PRO A 174 0.22 0.21 3.51
CA PRO A 174 -0.99 0.40 2.73
C PRO A 174 -1.98 1.40 3.35
N PHE A 175 -2.83 1.95 2.50
CA PHE A 175 -4.05 2.68 2.82
C PHE A 175 -5.26 1.95 2.26
N THR A 176 -6.42 2.13 2.89
CA THR A 176 -7.68 1.63 2.33
C THR A 176 -7.96 2.30 0.99
N SER A 177 -8.42 1.48 0.04
CA SER A 177 -9.10 1.94 -1.18
C SER A 177 -10.56 2.29 -0.88
N ALA A 178 -11.23 2.86 -1.88
CA ALA A 178 -12.64 3.18 -1.81
C ALA A 178 -13.50 1.92 -1.60
N GLY A 179 -14.45 1.99 -0.67
CA GLY A 179 -15.50 0.98 -0.46
C GLY A 179 -16.85 1.36 -1.06
N THR A 180 -16.94 2.57 -1.62
CA THR A 180 -18.08 3.10 -2.38
C THR A 180 -17.59 4.30 -3.20
N PHE A 181 -18.41 4.81 -4.12
CA PHE A 181 -18.04 5.99 -4.90
C PHE A 181 -17.93 7.24 -4.03
N THR A 182 -16.97 8.08 -4.38
CA THR A 182 -16.80 9.40 -3.78
C THR A 182 -17.77 10.39 -4.42
N ILE A 183 -18.52 11.12 -3.59
CA ILE A 183 -19.41 12.19 -4.03
C ILE A 183 -18.84 13.51 -3.50
N ILE A 184 -18.51 14.41 -4.42
CA ILE A 184 -17.87 15.69 -4.16
C ILE A 184 -18.82 16.81 -4.61
N ASN A 185 -19.00 17.81 -3.76
CA ASN A 185 -19.78 19.01 -4.04
C ASN A 185 -19.03 19.96 -5.00
N GLU A 186 -19.71 20.97 -5.55
CA GLU A 186 -19.08 21.99 -6.41
C GLU A 186 -17.95 22.76 -5.71
N ASP A 187 -17.99 22.87 -4.39
CA ASP A 187 -16.96 23.52 -3.56
C ASP A 187 -15.80 22.58 -3.17
N TYR A 188 -15.72 21.39 -3.78
CA TYR A 188 -14.74 20.34 -3.51
C TYR A 188 -14.83 19.69 -2.11
N SER A 189 -15.86 19.99 -1.33
CA SER A 189 -16.14 19.26 -0.09
C SER A 189 -16.73 17.88 -0.38
N TYR A 190 -16.44 16.91 0.49
CA TYR A 190 -16.97 15.56 0.36
C TYR A 190 -18.37 15.45 0.96
N GLN A 191 -19.34 15.05 0.17
CA GLN A 191 -20.62 14.54 0.67
C GLN A 191 -20.46 13.07 1.10
N VAL A 192 -19.77 12.27 0.28
CA VAL A 192 -19.38 10.89 0.58
C VAL A 192 -17.90 10.74 0.24
N ASP A 193 -17.07 10.47 1.24
CA ASP A 193 -15.62 10.33 1.05
C ASP A 193 -15.16 8.96 0.52
N GLY A 194 -16.07 7.98 0.42
CA GLY A 194 -15.77 6.65 -0.10
C GLY A 194 -14.86 5.79 0.80
N GLU A 195 -14.36 6.32 1.92
CA GLU A 195 -13.30 5.68 2.70
C GLU A 195 -13.86 4.59 3.60
N ARG A 196 -13.31 3.37 3.46
CA ARG A 196 -13.66 2.24 4.32
C ARG A 196 -13.30 2.52 5.78
N PRO A 197 -14.18 2.17 6.75
CA PRO A 197 -13.84 2.25 8.15
C PRO A 197 -12.69 1.29 8.47
N ILE A 198 -11.86 1.69 9.43
CA ILE A 198 -10.79 0.86 9.97
C ILE A 198 -10.94 0.78 11.48
N TYR A 199 -10.47 -0.31 12.07
CA TYR A 199 -10.71 -0.63 13.48
C TYR A 199 -9.42 -0.95 14.23
N ASN A 200 -9.42 -0.68 15.53
CA ASN A 200 -8.39 -1.19 16.43
C ASN A 200 -8.70 -2.64 16.88
N ILE A 201 -7.87 -3.20 17.77
CA ILE A 201 -8.02 -4.57 18.29
C ILE A 201 -9.28 -4.76 19.17
N LEU A 202 -9.87 -3.65 19.64
CA LEU A 202 -11.12 -3.65 20.40
C LEU A 202 -12.35 -3.55 19.47
N ASN A 203 -12.14 -3.46 18.15
CA ASN A 203 -13.15 -3.22 17.12
C ASN A 203 -13.82 -1.85 17.20
N GLU A 204 -13.17 -0.90 17.86
CA GLU A 204 -13.57 0.50 17.84
C GLU A 204 -13.09 1.10 16.52
N GLU A 205 -13.95 1.88 15.87
CA GLU A 205 -13.62 2.56 14.63
C GLU A 205 -12.57 3.66 14.92
N LEU A 206 -11.51 3.67 14.12
CA LEU A 206 -10.46 4.67 14.16
C LEU A 206 -10.82 5.84 13.23
N PRO A 207 -10.28 7.04 13.48
CA PRO A 207 -10.43 8.15 12.54
C PRO A 207 -9.96 7.76 11.14
N LYS A 208 -10.74 8.19 10.13
CA LYS A 208 -10.44 7.98 8.71
C LYS A 208 -9.03 8.44 8.37
N MET A 209 -8.32 7.73 7.48
CA MET A 209 -6.94 8.07 7.13
C MET A 209 -6.86 9.45 6.46
N ARG A 210 -7.92 9.88 5.73
CA ARG A 210 -8.01 11.26 5.21
C ARG A 210 -7.91 12.30 6.32
N THR A 211 -8.68 12.13 7.41
CA THR A 211 -8.69 13.08 8.54
C THR A 211 -7.39 13.06 9.35
N ARG A 212 -6.57 12.04 9.14
CA ARG A 212 -5.26 11.86 9.77
C ARG A 212 -4.11 12.27 8.84
N ALA A 213 -4.41 12.76 7.64
CA ALA A 213 -3.37 13.18 6.72
C ALA A 213 -2.53 14.29 7.38
N GLU A 214 -1.22 14.17 7.25
CA GLU A 214 -0.25 15.18 7.68
C GLU A 214 0.51 15.67 6.45
N TYR A 215 1.37 16.65 6.64
CA TYR A 215 2.22 17.23 5.60
C TYR A 215 3.69 17.01 5.92
N HIS A 216 4.56 17.25 4.93
CA HIS A 216 6.03 17.17 5.09
C HIS A 216 6.46 15.80 5.64
N GLY A 217 6.14 14.74 4.90
CA GLY A 217 6.52 13.39 5.28
C GLY A 217 8.04 13.21 5.31
N THR A 218 8.45 12.17 6.02
CA THR A 218 9.82 11.62 5.99
C THR A 218 9.69 10.11 6.15
N ILE A 219 10.72 9.35 5.76
CA ILE A 219 10.75 7.90 6.04
C ILE A 219 10.55 7.62 7.54
N ALA A 220 11.21 8.37 8.43
CA ALA A 220 11.08 8.15 9.87
C ALA A 220 9.65 8.42 10.38
N LYS A 221 8.97 9.46 9.86
CA LYS A 221 7.59 9.76 10.20
C LYS A 221 6.63 8.67 9.69
N SER A 222 6.84 8.17 8.47
CA SER A 222 5.95 7.17 7.86
C SER A 222 6.05 5.80 8.55
N LEU A 223 7.26 5.39 8.96
CA LEU A 223 7.47 4.17 9.74
C LEU A 223 6.77 4.24 11.11
N ARG A 224 6.84 5.39 11.78
CA ARG A 224 6.17 5.58 13.08
C ARG A 224 4.66 5.72 12.99
N ASN A 225 4.14 6.07 11.81
CA ASN A 225 2.71 6.32 11.59
C ASN A 225 2.21 5.63 10.29
N PRO A 226 2.08 4.29 10.28
CA PRO A 226 1.73 3.52 9.07
C PRO A 226 0.40 3.93 8.42
N ALA A 227 -0.54 4.49 9.19
CA ALA A 227 -1.86 4.91 8.71
C ALA A 227 -2.00 6.42 8.40
N VAL A 228 -0.91 7.19 8.49
CA VAL A 228 -0.91 8.62 8.16
C VAL A 228 -0.48 8.79 6.71
N PHE A 229 -1.32 9.46 5.92
CA PHE A 229 -1.01 9.88 4.55
C PHE A 229 -0.26 11.20 4.60
N TYR A 230 0.88 11.29 3.91
CA TYR A 230 1.62 12.54 3.85
C TYR A 230 1.27 13.26 2.55
N ALA A 231 0.38 14.23 2.64
CA ALA A 231 -0.02 15.05 1.52
C ALA A 231 1.03 16.13 1.23
N MET A 232 1.15 16.52 -0.04
CA MET A 232 1.88 17.76 -0.37
C MET A 232 1.02 18.99 -0.07
N THR A 233 1.68 20.12 0.08
CA THR A 233 1.01 21.42 0.24
C THR A 233 1.62 22.41 -0.75
N TYR A 234 1.14 23.66 -0.72
CA TYR A 234 1.58 24.70 -1.62
C TYR A 234 2.01 25.94 -0.83
N ASN A 235 3.07 26.58 -1.30
CA ASN A 235 3.55 27.87 -0.83
C ASN A 235 3.04 28.96 -1.78
N PHE A 236 2.16 29.80 -1.26
CA PHE A 236 1.66 31.01 -1.92
C PHE A 236 2.68 32.12 -1.70
N THR A 237 3.31 32.59 -2.78
CA THR A 237 4.44 33.51 -2.68
C THR A 237 4.03 34.97 -2.42
N GLY A 238 2.77 35.32 -2.67
CA GLY A 238 2.30 36.70 -2.70
C GLY A 238 2.79 37.51 -3.91
N GLU A 239 3.58 36.91 -4.80
CA GLU A 239 4.02 37.51 -6.06
C GLU A 239 3.09 37.06 -7.20
N THR A 240 2.90 37.92 -8.21
CA THR A 240 2.11 37.59 -9.40
C THR A 240 2.99 37.37 -10.61
N ASP A 241 2.65 36.39 -11.44
CA ASP A 241 3.29 36.15 -12.73
C ASP A 241 2.93 37.21 -13.80
N GLU A 242 3.45 37.02 -15.01
CA GLU A 242 3.20 37.93 -16.15
C GLU A 242 1.72 38.02 -16.57
N TYR A 243 0.87 37.09 -16.11
CA TYR A 243 -0.57 37.04 -16.36
C TYR A 243 -1.39 37.57 -15.17
N GLY A 244 -0.73 38.06 -14.11
CA GLY A 244 -1.38 38.54 -12.89
C GLY A 244 -1.91 37.43 -11.99
N GLN A 245 -1.48 36.17 -12.19
CA GLN A 245 -1.83 35.04 -11.32
C GLN A 245 -0.81 34.91 -10.21
N GLU A 246 -1.27 34.59 -8.99
CA GLU A 246 -0.36 34.36 -7.87
C GLU A 246 0.56 33.16 -8.17
N ILE A 247 1.86 33.35 -7.96
CA ILE A 247 2.86 32.28 -8.11
C ILE A 247 2.70 31.33 -6.91
N VAL A 248 2.34 30.09 -7.22
CA VAL A 248 2.16 29.01 -6.25
C VAL A 248 3.23 27.95 -6.49
N LEU A 249 3.99 27.62 -5.45
CA LEU A 249 5.06 26.62 -5.50
C LEU A 249 4.70 25.39 -4.68
N ASN A 250 5.15 24.21 -5.09
CA ASN A 250 5.00 23.00 -4.26
C ASN A 250 5.78 23.17 -2.94
N ASP A 251 5.12 22.85 -1.83
CA ASP A 251 5.75 22.71 -0.53
C ASP A 251 6.25 21.27 -0.38
N TYR A 252 7.57 21.14 -0.28
CA TYR A 252 8.42 20.16 -1.00
C TYR A 252 8.42 20.34 -2.51
N ARG A 253 9.45 21.03 -3.02
CA ARG A 253 9.58 21.35 -4.44
C ARG A 253 9.62 20.10 -5.34
N THR A 254 10.02 18.95 -4.80
CA THR A 254 10.11 17.67 -5.54
C THR A 254 8.77 17.02 -5.83
N LYS A 255 7.65 17.50 -5.27
CA LYS A 255 6.33 16.86 -5.43
C LYS A 255 6.27 15.42 -4.88
N ASP A 256 7.25 15.06 -4.05
CA ASP A 256 7.32 13.80 -3.32
C ASP A 256 6.67 13.96 -1.94
N TRP A 257 6.18 12.86 -1.36
CA TRP A 257 5.62 12.89 -0.01
C TRP A 257 6.71 12.91 1.08
N THR A 258 7.93 12.51 0.72
CA THR A 258 9.10 12.42 1.61
C THR A 258 10.11 13.53 1.31
N ASP A 259 10.83 13.96 2.35
CA ASP A 259 11.88 14.99 2.27
C ASP A 259 13.09 14.56 1.44
N VAL A 260 13.43 13.26 1.52
CA VAL A 260 14.49 12.65 0.73
C VAL A 260 13.87 11.67 -0.26
N SER A 261 13.89 12.04 -1.54
CA SER A 261 13.45 11.18 -2.64
C SER A 261 14.48 10.10 -2.96
N ASN A 262 14.01 8.90 -3.31
CA ASN A 262 14.88 7.82 -3.78
C ASN A 262 14.16 6.96 -4.81
N ASP A 263 14.71 6.92 -6.02
CA ASP A 263 14.14 6.21 -7.17
C ASP A 263 14.21 4.68 -7.02
N ASP A 264 14.96 4.19 -6.03
CA ASP A 264 15.14 2.77 -5.77
C ASP A 264 14.30 2.26 -4.61
N TYR A 265 13.43 3.07 -4.00
CA TYR A 265 12.57 2.59 -2.90
C TYR A 265 11.73 1.37 -3.29
N TRP A 266 11.34 1.20 -4.55
CA TRP A 266 10.69 -0.01 -5.06
C TRP A 266 11.51 -0.73 -6.14
N GLY A 267 12.84 -0.59 -6.09
CA GLY A 267 13.73 -1.30 -7.01
C GLY A 267 13.80 -0.68 -8.41
N GLY A 268 13.35 0.55 -8.61
CA GLY A 268 13.34 1.21 -9.91
C GLY A 268 14.70 1.38 -10.57
N VAL A 269 15.78 1.33 -9.78
CA VAL A 269 17.17 1.46 -10.25
C VAL A 269 17.88 0.11 -10.18
N SER A 270 17.76 -0.59 -9.05
CA SER A 270 18.44 -1.86 -8.79
C SER A 270 17.77 -3.06 -9.45
N GLY A 271 16.49 -2.95 -9.80
CA GLY A 271 15.64 -4.05 -10.25
C GLY A 271 15.26 -5.03 -9.12
N LYS A 272 15.65 -4.76 -7.87
CA LYS A 272 15.51 -5.69 -6.74
C LYS A 272 14.35 -5.32 -5.82
N LYS A 273 13.83 -6.32 -5.13
CA LYS A 273 12.93 -6.11 -4.00
C LYS A 273 13.70 -5.49 -2.83
N THR A 274 13.36 -4.26 -2.47
CA THR A 274 14.04 -3.52 -1.38
C THR A 274 13.27 -3.66 -0.08
N ILE A 275 13.78 -3.11 1.03
CA ILE A 275 13.05 -3.08 2.31
C ILE A 275 11.76 -2.26 2.30
N TYR A 276 11.47 -1.45 1.27
CA TYR A 276 10.23 -0.66 1.18
C TYR A 276 9.23 -1.22 0.17
N ASP A 277 9.58 -2.30 -0.53
CA ASP A 277 8.68 -3.01 -1.43
C ASP A 277 7.51 -3.63 -0.63
N PRO A 278 6.25 -3.29 -0.94
CA PRO A 278 5.07 -3.79 -0.23
C PRO A 278 4.60 -5.19 -0.69
N CYS A 279 5.27 -5.85 -1.63
CA CYS A 279 4.80 -7.11 -2.19
C CYS A 279 5.06 -8.32 -1.28
N PRO A 280 4.20 -9.35 -1.36
CA PRO A 280 4.36 -10.60 -0.62
C PRO A 280 5.65 -11.35 -0.97
N VAL A 281 6.06 -12.29 -0.11
CA VAL A 281 7.20 -13.20 -0.35
C VAL A 281 7.15 -13.80 -1.77
N GLY A 282 8.25 -13.70 -2.52
CA GLY A 282 8.37 -14.21 -3.88
C GLY A 282 7.83 -13.28 -4.98
N TYR A 283 7.32 -12.10 -4.60
CA TYR A 283 6.79 -11.09 -5.50
C TYR A 283 7.37 -9.70 -5.21
N LYS A 284 7.52 -8.85 -6.22
CA LYS A 284 8.03 -7.48 -6.10
C LYS A 284 7.19 -6.49 -6.89
N VAL A 285 7.37 -5.20 -6.61
CA VAL A 285 6.79 -4.14 -7.43
C VAL A 285 7.33 -4.30 -8.87
N PRO A 286 6.48 -4.31 -9.90
CA PRO A 286 6.96 -4.40 -11.27
C PRO A 286 7.75 -3.15 -11.64
N THR A 287 8.84 -3.33 -12.37
CA THR A 287 9.69 -2.25 -12.90
C THR A 287 9.83 -2.42 -14.40
N CYS A 288 10.08 -1.32 -15.12
CA CYS A 288 10.53 -1.39 -16.49
C CYS A 288 11.82 -2.22 -16.59
N ASP A 289 12.02 -2.84 -17.75
CA ASP A 289 13.28 -3.53 -18.03
C ASP A 289 14.41 -2.56 -18.37
N LYS A 290 15.61 -3.11 -18.61
CA LYS A 290 16.82 -2.33 -18.93
C LYS A 290 16.69 -1.44 -20.17
N ASP A 291 15.77 -1.77 -21.08
CA ASP A 291 15.55 -1.02 -22.32
C ASP A 291 14.39 -0.02 -22.16
N GLY A 292 13.83 0.11 -20.96
CA GLY A 292 12.73 1.01 -20.63
C GLY A 292 11.35 0.46 -21.00
N ASN A 293 11.25 -0.82 -21.39
CA ASN A 293 9.96 -1.42 -21.68
C ASN A 293 9.16 -1.57 -20.39
N THR A 294 7.92 -1.09 -20.42
CA THR A 294 7.02 -1.17 -19.28
C THR A 294 6.45 -2.58 -19.08
N PRO A 295 6.23 -3.00 -17.82
CA PRO A 295 5.59 -4.27 -17.49
C PRO A 295 4.15 -4.40 -18.02
N TYR A 296 3.52 -3.29 -18.40
CA TYR A 296 2.15 -3.25 -18.93
C TYR A 296 2.07 -3.09 -20.45
N ALA A 297 3.18 -3.22 -21.19
CA ALA A 297 3.22 -3.00 -22.64
C ALA A 297 2.34 -3.98 -23.45
N TRP A 298 2.01 -5.13 -22.85
CA TRP A 298 1.14 -6.15 -23.44
C TRP A 298 -0.34 -5.75 -23.46
N LEU A 299 -0.73 -4.72 -22.69
CA LEU A 299 -2.08 -4.21 -22.66
C LEU A 299 -2.32 -3.27 -23.83
N VAL A 300 -3.37 -3.54 -24.60
CA VAL A 300 -3.66 -2.85 -25.85
C VAL A 300 -5.13 -2.49 -25.87
N TYR A 301 -5.42 -1.21 -26.10
CA TYR A 301 -6.78 -0.68 -26.09
C TYR A 301 -7.75 -1.44 -27.02
N ALA A 302 -7.27 -1.93 -28.18
CA ALA A 302 -8.08 -2.67 -29.13
C ALA A 302 -8.53 -4.05 -28.62
N ASP A 303 -7.79 -4.64 -27.69
CA ASP A 303 -8.06 -5.98 -27.13
C ASP A 303 -8.74 -5.90 -25.75
N MET A 304 -8.88 -4.70 -25.23
CA MET A 304 -9.52 -4.42 -23.95
C MET A 304 -11.04 -4.48 -24.08
N THR A 305 -11.69 -5.12 -23.10
CA THR A 305 -13.12 -4.96 -22.85
C THR A 305 -13.31 -4.10 -21.60
N TRP A 306 -13.94 -2.94 -21.75
CA TRP A 306 -14.37 -2.13 -20.61
C TRP A 306 -15.71 -2.66 -20.08
N ASP A 307 -15.84 -2.78 -18.76
CA ASP A 307 -17.07 -3.12 -18.07
C ASP A 307 -17.67 -1.84 -17.47
N ASP A 308 -18.75 -1.34 -18.08
CA ASP A 308 -19.44 -0.14 -17.62
C ASP A 308 -20.21 -0.34 -16.31
N THR A 309 -20.56 -1.58 -15.96
CA THR A 309 -21.31 -1.88 -14.72
C THR A 309 -20.39 -1.93 -13.53
N ASN A 310 -19.24 -2.58 -13.70
CA ASN A 310 -18.29 -2.85 -12.62
C ASN A 310 -17.07 -1.91 -12.66
N HIS A 311 -17.03 -0.99 -13.63
CA HIS A 311 -16.04 0.07 -13.77
C HIS A 311 -14.60 -0.44 -13.73
N GLY A 312 -14.21 -1.11 -14.80
CA GLY A 312 -12.86 -1.58 -14.98
C GLY A 312 -12.68 -2.22 -16.34
N ALA A 313 -11.51 -2.82 -16.54
CA ALA A 313 -11.11 -3.35 -17.82
C ALA A 313 -10.66 -4.80 -17.71
N THR A 314 -11.07 -5.62 -18.66
CA THR A 314 -10.57 -6.99 -18.84
C THR A 314 -9.75 -7.10 -20.11
N GLN A 315 -8.59 -7.74 -20.02
CA GLN A 315 -7.82 -8.19 -21.19
C GLN A 315 -7.13 -9.51 -20.87
N ASN A 316 -7.17 -10.49 -21.78
CA ASN A 316 -6.56 -11.82 -21.61
C ASN A 316 -6.98 -12.54 -20.31
N GLY A 317 -8.24 -12.38 -19.90
CA GLY A 317 -8.76 -12.95 -18.65
C GLY A 317 -8.25 -12.28 -17.37
N GLN A 318 -7.52 -11.16 -17.48
CA GLN A 318 -7.07 -10.36 -16.35
C GLN A 318 -8.01 -9.19 -16.12
N TRP A 319 -8.51 -9.06 -14.88
CA TRP A 319 -9.35 -7.94 -14.45
C TRP A 319 -8.51 -6.81 -13.86
N PHE A 320 -8.81 -5.56 -14.25
CA PHE A 320 -8.18 -4.34 -13.76
C PHE A 320 -9.26 -3.34 -13.33
N PRO A 321 -9.55 -3.23 -12.02
CA PRO A 321 -10.59 -2.32 -11.55
C PRO A 321 -10.14 -0.86 -11.62
N ALA A 322 -11.07 0.04 -11.93
CA ALA A 322 -10.86 1.47 -11.78
C ALA A 322 -10.96 1.88 -10.30
N ALA A 323 -9.96 1.48 -9.50
CA ALA A 323 -9.99 1.56 -8.03
C ALA A 323 -9.96 2.98 -7.43
N GLY A 324 -9.98 4.03 -8.26
CA GLY A 324 -9.74 5.40 -7.86
C GLY A 324 -8.30 5.63 -7.41
N THR A 325 -8.12 6.72 -6.69
CA THR A 325 -6.83 7.10 -6.10
C THR A 325 -7.03 7.74 -4.73
N ARG A 326 -5.93 7.96 -4.00
CA ARG A 326 -5.90 8.86 -2.85
C ARG A 326 -5.12 10.13 -3.23
N VAL A 327 -5.80 11.26 -3.21
CA VAL A 327 -5.33 12.54 -3.77
C VAL A 327 -4.10 13.05 -3.02
N TYR A 328 -3.05 13.36 -3.77
CA TYR A 328 -1.73 13.72 -3.28
C TYR A 328 -1.72 14.97 -2.37
N ALA A 329 -2.66 15.90 -2.54
CA ALA A 329 -2.71 17.17 -1.80
C ALA A 329 -3.65 17.15 -0.59
N SER A 330 -4.49 16.12 -0.43
CA SER A 330 -5.50 16.08 0.65
C SER A 330 -5.55 14.76 1.41
N GLY A 331 -4.99 13.69 0.83
CA GLY A 331 -5.20 12.33 1.33
C GLY A 331 -6.65 11.86 1.22
N GLY A 332 -7.55 12.58 0.55
CA GLY A 332 -8.92 12.12 0.28
C GLY A 332 -8.96 11.10 -0.85
N LEU A 333 -9.98 10.23 -0.88
CA LEU A 333 -10.18 9.35 -2.02
C LEU A 333 -10.79 10.13 -3.20
N ASP A 334 -10.42 9.73 -4.39
CA ASP A 334 -11.07 10.16 -5.63
C ASP A 334 -11.42 8.91 -6.45
N HIS A 335 -12.70 8.55 -6.38
CA HIS A 335 -13.27 7.38 -7.02
C HIS A 335 -14.72 7.71 -7.41
N GLN A 336 -14.87 8.58 -8.39
CA GLN A 336 -16.18 9.06 -8.84
C GLN A 336 -16.85 8.01 -9.73
N GLU A 337 -18.18 7.87 -9.58
CA GLU A 337 -19.00 7.01 -10.44
C GLU A 337 -19.04 7.54 -11.88
N LEU A 338 -19.10 8.87 -12.03
CA LEU A 338 -19.02 9.53 -13.32
C LEU A 338 -17.55 9.62 -13.77
N ASN A 339 -17.18 8.82 -14.77
CA ASN A 339 -15.80 8.69 -15.29
C ASN A 339 -14.82 8.03 -14.29
N PRO A 340 -15.10 6.78 -13.88
CA PRO A 340 -14.25 6.08 -12.94
C PRO A 340 -12.89 5.84 -13.58
N TYR A 341 -11.86 5.97 -12.75
CA TYR A 341 -10.49 5.76 -13.15
C TYR A 341 -9.70 5.09 -12.02
N GLY A 342 -8.50 4.63 -12.31
CA GLY A 342 -7.57 4.11 -11.32
C GLY A 342 -6.14 4.19 -11.81
N GLY A 343 -5.20 4.13 -10.88
CA GLY A 343 -3.78 4.03 -11.19
C GLY A 343 -3.21 2.73 -10.63
N MET A 344 -2.25 2.17 -11.35
CA MET A 344 -1.45 1.04 -10.87
C MET A 344 0.03 1.38 -10.93
N TRP A 345 0.61 1.62 -9.76
CA TRP A 345 2.02 1.98 -9.64
C TRP A 345 2.95 0.91 -10.21
N ILE A 346 4.05 1.38 -10.79
CA ILE A 346 5.25 0.58 -11.04
C ILE A 346 6.43 1.21 -10.30
N GLY A 347 7.45 0.41 -10.00
CA GLY A 347 8.62 0.82 -9.23
C GLY A 347 9.58 1.71 -10.01
N THR A 348 9.34 1.97 -11.30
CA THR A 348 10.19 2.83 -12.13
C THR A 348 9.81 4.30 -11.98
N ALA A 349 10.82 5.15 -11.79
CA ALA A 349 10.64 6.59 -11.74
C ALA A 349 10.11 7.18 -13.06
N GLY A 350 9.23 8.17 -12.97
CA GLY A 350 8.78 8.96 -14.10
C GLY A 350 9.85 9.95 -14.54
N LYS A 351 9.87 10.29 -15.84
CA LYS A 351 10.81 11.29 -16.37
C LYS A 351 10.56 12.65 -15.70
N ALA A 352 11.56 13.15 -14.97
CA ALA A 352 11.61 14.51 -14.44
C ALA A 352 12.03 15.53 -15.52
N SER A 353 12.06 16.81 -15.15
CA SER A 353 12.63 17.85 -16.01
C SER A 353 14.12 17.60 -16.28
N ALA A 354 14.61 18.03 -17.44
CA ALA A 354 16.05 18.04 -17.73
C ALA A 354 16.80 19.10 -16.89
N ASN A 355 16.10 20.16 -16.48
CA ASN A 355 16.62 21.17 -15.56
C ASN A 355 15.95 20.98 -14.19
N ILE A 356 16.51 20.10 -13.36
CA ILE A 356 15.96 19.77 -12.04
C ILE A 356 16.16 20.90 -11.01
N GLU A 357 17.14 21.79 -11.22
CA GLU A 357 17.35 22.94 -10.33
C GLU A 357 16.19 23.95 -10.44
N GLU A 358 15.72 24.17 -11.67
CA GLU A 358 14.59 25.05 -11.97
C GLU A 358 13.24 24.35 -11.76
N TYR A 359 13.14 23.08 -12.16
CA TYR A 359 11.92 22.27 -12.11
C TYR A 359 12.16 20.94 -11.36
N PRO A 360 12.25 20.99 -10.03
CA PRO A 360 12.66 19.85 -9.20
C PRO A 360 11.62 18.73 -9.07
N GLU A 361 10.46 18.84 -9.71
CA GLU A 361 9.36 17.89 -9.57
C GLU A 361 9.74 16.47 -10.03
N LEU A 362 9.43 15.50 -9.19
CA LEU A 362 9.67 14.08 -9.39
C LEU A 362 8.35 13.33 -9.51
N TYR A 363 8.42 12.23 -10.26
CA TYR A 363 7.25 11.46 -10.63
C TYR A 363 7.52 9.96 -10.42
N GLY A 364 6.47 9.21 -10.12
CA GLY A 364 6.41 7.76 -10.27
C GLY A 364 5.74 7.41 -11.59
N GLN A 365 6.09 6.28 -12.22
CA GLN A 365 5.33 5.75 -13.35
C GLN A 365 4.19 4.85 -12.88
N TYR A 366 3.09 4.88 -13.60
CA TYR A 366 1.94 4.01 -13.33
C TYR A 366 1.22 3.65 -14.63
N MET A 367 0.44 2.58 -14.59
CA MET A 367 -0.54 2.27 -15.63
C MET A 367 -1.88 2.93 -15.28
N PHE A 368 -2.45 3.68 -16.23
CA PHE A 368 -3.72 4.36 -16.03
C PHE A 368 -4.91 3.49 -16.47
N ILE A 369 -5.96 3.39 -15.67
CA ILE A 369 -7.18 2.64 -15.94
C ILE A 369 -8.34 3.64 -16.05
N VAL A 370 -9.06 3.68 -17.17
CA VAL A 370 -10.19 4.59 -17.40
C VAL A 370 -11.07 4.02 -18.53
N ASN A 371 -12.24 4.59 -18.81
CA ASN A 371 -12.95 4.30 -20.06
C ASN A 371 -12.36 5.16 -21.19
N GLY A 372 -11.47 4.60 -22.03
CA GLY A 372 -11.05 5.25 -23.28
C GLY A 372 -9.63 4.93 -23.75
N LYS A 373 -9.17 5.60 -24.82
CA LYS A 373 -7.85 5.32 -25.44
C LYS A 373 -6.63 5.61 -24.55
N ARG A 374 -6.84 6.22 -23.38
CA ARG A 374 -5.77 6.48 -22.40
C ARG A 374 -5.56 5.30 -21.45
N THR A 375 -6.47 4.33 -21.45
CA THR A 375 -6.40 3.13 -20.64
C THR A 375 -5.19 2.30 -21.02
N PHE A 376 -4.53 1.79 -19.99
CA PHE A 376 -3.29 1.03 -20.01
C PHE A 376 -2.08 1.77 -20.58
N LYS A 377 -2.18 3.09 -20.80
CA LYS A 377 -0.99 3.89 -21.10
C LYS A 377 -0.20 4.12 -19.84
N VAL A 378 1.10 3.87 -19.93
CA VAL A 378 2.03 4.31 -18.90
C VAL A 378 1.98 5.82 -18.83
N SER A 379 1.67 6.29 -17.64
CA SER A 379 1.56 7.68 -17.28
C SER A 379 2.51 7.94 -16.11
N LYS A 380 2.59 9.18 -15.68
CA LYS A 380 3.39 9.57 -14.52
C LYS A 380 2.59 10.52 -13.65
N ASP A 381 2.74 10.40 -12.35
CA ASP A 381 2.11 11.32 -11.39
C ASP A 381 3.04 11.54 -10.19
N ALA A 382 2.68 12.51 -9.36
CA ALA A 382 3.37 12.83 -8.12
C ALA A 382 3.54 11.56 -7.29
N ARG A 383 4.74 11.36 -6.74
CA ARG A 383 5.03 10.22 -5.84
C ARG A 383 4.18 10.25 -4.58
N SER A 384 3.68 11.43 -4.21
CA SER A 384 2.72 11.62 -3.12
C SER A 384 1.32 11.10 -3.41
N GLN A 385 0.94 10.83 -4.66
CA GLN A 385 -0.37 10.26 -5.01
C GLN A 385 -0.46 8.84 -4.45
N GLY A 386 -1.64 8.49 -3.92
CA GLY A 386 -1.95 7.12 -3.58
C GLY A 386 -2.57 6.39 -4.76
N MET A 387 -1.97 5.29 -5.21
CA MET A 387 -2.56 4.41 -6.22
C MET A 387 -2.44 2.94 -5.84
N SER A 388 -3.21 2.08 -6.51
CA SER A 388 -3.11 0.62 -6.35
C SER A 388 -1.80 0.10 -6.93
N MET A 389 -1.52 -1.18 -6.69
CA MET A 389 -0.34 -1.85 -7.22
C MET A 389 -0.62 -3.35 -7.40
N ARG A 390 -0.03 -3.95 -8.42
CA ARG A 390 -0.09 -5.39 -8.70
C ARG A 390 1.31 -5.95 -8.88
N CYS A 391 1.69 -6.86 -8.00
CA CYS A 391 3.05 -7.39 -7.99
C CYS A 391 3.31 -8.37 -9.12
N VAL A 392 4.59 -8.51 -9.45
CA VAL A 392 5.11 -9.55 -10.34
C VAL A 392 6.00 -10.49 -9.54
N LYS A 393 6.18 -11.72 -10.02
CA LYS A 393 7.14 -12.66 -9.47
C LYS A 393 8.55 -12.05 -9.47
N GLU A 394 9.29 -12.26 -8.38
CA GLU A 394 10.65 -11.73 -8.16
C GLU A 394 11.67 -12.13 -9.24
#